data_AF-C0W2V4-F1
#
_entry.id   AF-C0W2V4-F1
#
_cell.length_a   1.000
_cell.length_b   1.000
_cell.length_c   1.000
_cell.angle_alpha   90.00
_cell.angle_beta   90.00
_cell.angle_gamma   90.00
#
_symmetry.space_group_name_H-M   'P 1'
#
loop_
_entity.id
_entity.type
_entity.pdbx_description
1 polymer ?
#
loop_
_entity_poly.entity_id
_entity_poly.type
_entity_poly.pdbx_seq_one_letter_code
_entity_poly.pdbx_strand_id
1 'polypeptide(L)' 'MHAPAIILMLIAIVVLWGGLAVSVTALLVRGQREEDEERAAAFARAHAHLCEGAPQS' A
#
# COMPACT_ATOMS: atom_id res chain seq x y z
N MET A 1 -38.92 -16.62 -2.28
CA MET A 1 -38.74 -15.15 -2.33
C MET A 1 -37.45 -14.66 -1.64
N HIS A 2 -36.35 -15.44 -1.65
CA HIS A 2 -35.07 -15.08 -0.99
C HIS A 2 -33.92 -14.75 -1.95
N ALA A 3 -34.05 -15.09 -3.23
CA ALA A 3 -33.06 -14.81 -4.26
C ALA A 3 -32.60 -13.33 -4.31
N PRO A 4 -33.48 -12.31 -4.23
CA PRO A 4 -33.02 -10.92 -4.29
C PRO A 4 -32.20 -10.51 -3.06
N ALA A 5 -32.50 -11.06 -1.88
CA ALA A 5 -31.76 -10.75 -0.65
C ALA A 5 -30.32 -11.28 -0.69
N ILE A 6 -30.14 -12.50 -1.22
CA ILE A 6 -28.80 -13.11 -1.36
C ILE A 6 -27.96 -12.31 -2.36
N ILE A 7 -28.55 -11.88 -3.48
CA ILE A 7 -27.86 -11.07 -4.49
C ILE A 7 -27.39 -9.74 -3.88
N LEU A 8 -28.26 -9.05 -3.15
CA LEU A 8 -27.90 -7.79 -2.47
C LEU A 8 -26.79 -8.00 -1.43
N MET A 9 -26.82 -9.10 -0.69
CA MET A 9 -25.81 -9.44 0.31
C MET A 9 -24.44 -9.70 -0.34
N LEU A 10 -24.39 -10.40 -1.47
CA LEU A 10 -23.15 -10.62 -2.22
C LEU A 10 -22.60 -9.32 -2.81
N ILE A 11 -23.46 -8.47 -3.38
CA ILE A 11 -23.04 -7.17 -3.89
C ILE A 11 -22.47 -6.31 -2.76
N ALA A 12 -23.12 -6.28 -1.59
CA ALA A 12 -22.63 -5.53 -0.44
C ALA A 12 -21.24 -6.01 0.00
N ILE A 13 -21.00 -7.32 0.05
CA ILE A 13 -19.67 -7.89 0.37
C ILE A 13 -18.65 -7.44 -0.68
N VAL A 14 -18.96 -7.57 -1.97
CA VAL A 14 -18.04 -7.18 -3.06
C VAL A 14 -17.78 -5.67 -3.07
N VAL A 15 -18.74 -4.83 -2.71
CA VAL A 15 -18.54 -3.36 -2.64
C VAL A 15 -17.75 -2.97 -1.39
N LEU A 16 -18.02 -3.60 -0.24
CA LEU A 16 -17.26 -3.36 0.99
C LEU A 16 -15.81 -3.82 0.84
N TRP A 17 -15.57 -4.96 0.20
CA TRP A 17 -14.23 -5.47 -0.03
C TRP A 17 -13.55 -4.85 -1.24
N GLY A 18 -14.27 -4.76 -2.36
CA GLY A 18 -13.77 -4.24 -3.63
C GLY A 18 -13.63 -2.73 -3.65
N GLY A 19 -14.53 -1.98 -2.99
CA GLY A 19 -14.40 -0.54 -2.81
C GLY A 19 -13.24 -0.17 -1.89
N LEU A 20 -13.00 -0.98 -0.85
CA LEU A 20 -11.83 -0.83 0.02
C LEU A 20 -10.54 -1.19 -0.71
N ALA A 21 -10.54 -2.29 -1.48
CA ALA A 21 -9.39 -2.71 -2.28
C ALA A 21 -9.02 -1.66 -3.34
N VAL A 22 -9.98 -1.13 -4.10
CA VAL A 22 -9.74 -0.10 -5.11
C VAL A 22 -9.24 1.21 -4.48
N SER A 23 -9.79 1.61 -3.33
CA SER A 23 -9.33 2.79 -2.60
C SER A 23 -7.90 2.62 -2.11
N VAL A 24 -7.58 1.46 -1.51
CA VAL A 24 -6.22 1.12 -1.09
C VAL A 24 -5.29 1.03 -2.28
N THR A 25 -5.68 0.44 -3.41
CA THR A 25 -4.88 0.40 -4.63
C THR A 25 -4.65 1.79 -5.22
N ALA A 26 -5.65 2.67 -5.22
CA ALA A 26 -5.50 4.04 -5.69
C ALA A 26 -4.60 4.89 -4.78
N LEU A 27 -4.75 4.72 -3.45
CA LEU A 27 -3.86 5.32 -2.45
C LEU A 27 -2.46 4.74 -2.53
N LEU A 28 -2.30 3.44 -2.78
CA LEU A 28 -0.99 2.81 -2.97
C LEU A 28 -0.35 3.25 -4.28
N VAL A 29 -1.09 3.40 -5.39
CA VAL A 29 -0.53 3.83 -6.68
C VAL A 29 -0.08 5.29 -6.66
N ARG A 30 -0.75 6.16 -5.91
CA ARG A 30 -0.31 7.56 -5.70
C ARG A 30 0.68 7.71 -4.55
N GLY A 31 0.38 7.07 -3.42
CA GLY A 31 1.18 7.08 -2.20
C GLY A 31 2.52 6.37 -2.37
N GLN A 32 2.64 5.32 -3.17
CA GLN A 32 3.95 4.73 -3.51
C GLN A 32 4.88 5.75 -4.14
N ARG A 33 4.40 6.72 -4.92
CA ARG A 33 5.32 7.71 -5.50
C ARG A 33 5.93 8.63 -4.44
N GLU A 34 5.14 9.05 -3.46
CA GLU A 34 5.63 9.89 -2.36
C GLU A 34 6.35 9.07 -1.27
N GLU A 35 5.83 7.90 -0.91
CA GLU A 35 6.39 7.00 0.10
C GLU A 35 7.62 6.23 -0.40
N ASP A 36 7.76 5.90 -1.70
CA ASP A 36 9.04 5.38 -2.23
C ASP A 36 10.11 6.45 -2.21
N GLU A 37 9.78 7.73 -2.37
CA GLU A 37 10.78 8.80 -2.28
C GLU A 37 11.25 8.98 -0.84
N GLU A 38 10.33 8.91 0.12
CA GLU A 38 10.66 8.95 1.55
C GLU A 38 11.37 7.68 2.03
N ARG A 39 10.94 6.49 1.58
CA ARG A 39 11.62 5.22 1.88
C ARG A 39 12.96 5.12 1.18
N ALA A 40 13.10 5.55 -0.07
CA ALA A 40 14.39 5.59 -0.76
C ALA A 40 15.33 6.60 -0.10
N ALA A 41 14.82 7.76 0.35
CA ALA A 41 15.60 8.72 1.12
C ALA A 41 16.02 8.17 2.49
N ALA A 42 15.12 7.48 3.20
CA ALA A 42 15.43 6.82 4.47
C ALA A 42 16.42 5.66 4.29
N PHE A 43 16.26 4.87 3.23
CA PHE A 43 17.15 3.77 2.87
C PHE A 43 18.51 4.28 2.40
N ALA A 44 18.57 5.38 1.65
CA ALA A 44 19.80 6.05 1.25
C ALA A 44 20.54 6.67 2.45
N ARG A 45 19.82 7.27 3.41
CA ARG A 45 20.42 7.75 4.67
C ARG A 45 20.96 6.58 5.51
N ALA A 46 20.19 5.49 5.64
CA ALA A 46 20.65 4.30 6.35
C ALA A 46 21.87 3.66 5.66
N HIS A 47 21.88 3.59 4.33
CA HIS A 47 23.02 3.07 3.56
C HIS A 47 24.24 4.00 3.64
N ALA A 48 24.06 5.32 3.67
CA ALA A 48 25.14 6.27 3.90
C ALA A 48 25.79 6.05 5.28
N HIS A 49 25.00 5.81 6.32
CA HIS A 49 25.53 5.46 7.65
C HIS A 49 26.27 4.12 7.69
N LEU A 50 25.85 3.13 6.88
CA LEU A 50 26.53 1.83 6.79
C LEU A 50 27.84 1.92 5.98
N CYS A 51 27.90 2.76 4.93
CA CYS A 51 29.13 2.99 4.16
C CYS A 51 30.13 3.91 4.88
N GLU A 52 29.65 4.88 5.66
CA GLU A 52 30.52 5.77 6.45
C GLU A 52 31.07 5.08 7.72
N GLY A 53 30.42 3.99 8.15
CA GLY A 53 30.87 3.12 9.24
C GLY A 53 31.79 1.97 8.80
N ALA A 54 32.15 1.84 7.52
CA ALA A 54 33.15 0.87 7.09
C ALA A 54 34.55 1.35 7.51
N PRO A 55 35.18 0.74 8.52
CA PRO A 55 36.50 1.16 8.96
C PRO A 55 37.50 0.86 7.83
N GLN A 56 38.06 1.94 7.31
CA GLN A 56 39.37 2.04 6.69
C GLN A 56 40.39 1.12 7.40
N SER A 57 40.54 -0.09 6.87
CA SER A 57 41.58 -1.07 7.17
C SER A 57 42.76 -0.93 6.22
#